data_AF-F7XE67-F1
#
_entry.id   AF-F7XE67-F1
#
_cell.length_a   1.000
_cell.length_b   1.000
_cell.length_c   1.000
_cell.angle_alpha   90.00
_cell.angle_beta   90.00
_cell.angle_gamma   90.00
#
_symmetry.space_group_name_H-M   'P 1'
#
loop_
_entity.id
_entity.type
_entity.pdbx_description
1 polymer ?
#
loop_
_entity_poly.entity_id
_entity_poly.type
_entity_poly.pdbx_seq_one_letter_code
_entity_poly.pdbx_strand_id
1 'polypeptide(L)'
;MSDFTWYIESLALRSLPATQAQSPAAADPVFNRRLREALAAPAEAAAVIDFWREAGLTRWFAKDAEFDRAFRDRFLTAYEAARRGELFKWTASPQKALALLILLDQFPRNAFRGTPRMYDTDPLALGVARAAVDAGNDLKGPPDLQLFFYLPFGHSEKLADQERSVELAGRLGEPSLSNAKRHHDIIHRFGRFPHRNVILGRMMTEEEQRFLDEGGFAG
;
A
#
# COMPACT_ATOMS: atom_id res chain seq x y z
N MET A 1 -14.95 -57.10 -38.27
CA MET A 1 -14.65 -56.14 -37.19
C MET A 1 -15.94 -55.39 -36.92
N SER A 2 -16.56 -55.66 -35.75
CA SER A 2 -17.57 -54.86 -35.02
C SER A 2 -18.39 -53.89 -35.87
N ASP A 3 -19.62 -54.20 -36.30
CA ASP A 3 -20.84 -54.24 -35.50
C ASP A 3 -20.94 -53.20 -34.37
N PHE A 4 -22.12 -52.58 -34.27
CA PHE A 4 -22.61 -51.93 -33.05
C PHE A 4 -22.27 -50.45 -32.75
N THR A 5 -21.92 -49.63 -33.75
CA THR A 5 -22.04 -48.15 -33.63
C THR A 5 -23.31 -47.60 -34.31
N TRP A 6 -24.26 -48.51 -34.57
CA TRP A 6 -25.69 -48.21 -34.80
C TRP A 6 -26.39 -47.69 -33.51
N TYR A 7 -25.67 -47.58 -32.39
CA TYR A 7 -26.19 -47.16 -31.09
C TYR A 7 -26.05 -45.66 -30.80
N ILE A 8 -25.19 -44.92 -31.50
CA ILE A 8 -25.01 -43.47 -31.26
C ILE A 8 -25.82 -42.61 -32.25
N GLU A 9 -26.38 -43.21 -33.30
CA GLU A 9 -27.37 -42.56 -34.17
C GLU A 9 -28.83 -42.64 -33.66
N SER A 10 -29.13 -43.33 -32.55
CA SER A 10 -30.53 -43.57 -32.13
C SER A 10 -31.03 -42.83 -30.88
N LEU A 11 -30.21 -42.06 -30.16
CA LEU A 11 -30.65 -41.19 -29.04
C LEU A 11 -29.68 -39.99 -28.94
N ALA A 12 -29.99 -38.72 -29.20
CA ALA A 12 -31.23 -38.01 -29.40
C ALA A 12 -30.91 -36.70 -30.16
N LEU A 13 -31.11 -36.71 -31.48
CA LEU A 13 -31.41 -35.50 -32.27
C LEU A 13 -32.76 -35.73 -32.94
N ARG A 14 -33.82 -35.69 -32.13
CA ARG A 14 -35.14 -35.28 -32.59
C ARG A 14 -35.49 -33.98 -31.86
N SER A 15 -35.51 -32.94 -32.66
CA SER A 15 -36.15 -31.63 -32.53
C SER A 15 -36.91 -31.28 -31.24
N LEU A 16 -36.56 -30.06 -30.77
CA LEU A 16 -37.22 -29.14 -29.82
C LEU A 16 -36.91 -29.32 -28.32
N PRO A 17 -36.86 -28.25 -27.49
CA PRO A 17 -36.67 -26.81 -27.73
C PRO A 17 -35.39 -26.27 -27.04
N ALA A 18 -35.17 -24.96 -27.08
CA ALA A 18 -34.06 -24.29 -26.40
C ALA A 18 -33.98 -24.65 -24.91
N THR A 19 -33.00 -25.49 -24.53
CA THR A 19 -32.54 -25.66 -23.16
C THR A 19 -31.23 -24.93 -22.99
N GLN A 20 -31.16 -24.12 -21.92
CA GLN A 20 -30.00 -23.38 -21.46
C GLN A 20 -28.75 -24.27 -21.45
N ALA A 21 -27.89 -24.08 -22.45
CA ALA A 21 -26.47 -24.38 -22.27
C ALA A 21 -25.95 -23.36 -21.26
N GLN A 22 -25.84 -23.76 -19.99
CA GLN A 22 -25.13 -22.97 -18.99
C GLN A 22 -23.71 -22.78 -19.51
N SER A 23 -23.40 -21.53 -19.84
CA SER A 23 -22.07 -21.06 -20.19
C SER A 23 -21.07 -21.47 -19.08
N PRO A 24 -19.80 -21.78 -19.39
CA PRO A 24 -18.79 -22.09 -18.38
C PRO A 24 -18.54 -20.94 -17.38
N ALA A 25 -19.20 -19.79 -17.58
CA ALA A 25 -19.30 -18.67 -16.64
C ALA A 25 -19.92 -19.03 -15.27
N ALA A 26 -20.47 -20.24 -15.08
CA ALA A 26 -20.93 -20.76 -13.79
C ALA A 26 -19.86 -21.53 -12.99
N ALA A 27 -18.59 -21.53 -13.44
CA ALA A 27 -17.49 -22.09 -12.66
C ALA A 27 -17.28 -21.28 -11.36
N ASP A 28 -17.06 -21.99 -10.25
CA ASP A 28 -16.84 -21.50 -8.87
C ASP A 28 -16.61 -19.96 -8.76
N PRO A 29 -17.58 -19.21 -8.18
CA PRO A 29 -17.45 -17.77 -7.99
C PRO A 29 -16.19 -17.35 -7.23
N VAL A 30 -15.67 -18.23 -6.36
CA VAL A 30 -14.42 -18.02 -5.63
C VAL A 30 -13.23 -18.20 -6.56
N PHE A 31 -13.22 -19.22 -7.41
CA PHE A 31 -12.20 -19.41 -8.44
C PHE A 31 -12.17 -18.24 -9.42
N ASN A 32 -13.33 -17.82 -9.94
CA ASN A 32 -13.43 -16.70 -10.88
C ASN A 32 -13.05 -15.36 -10.24
N ARG A 33 -13.33 -15.18 -8.95
CA ARG A 33 -12.85 -14.03 -8.18
C ARG A 33 -11.34 -14.08 -8.00
N ARG A 34 -10.79 -15.22 -7.55
CA ARG A 34 -9.33 -15.42 -7.40
C ARG A 34 -8.59 -15.27 -8.72
N LEU A 35 -9.18 -15.69 -9.83
CA LEU A 35 -8.63 -15.55 -11.17
C LEU A 35 -8.64 -14.08 -11.60
N ARG A 36 -9.73 -13.33 -11.36
CA ARG A 36 -9.78 -11.88 -11.59
C ARG A 36 -8.81 -11.12 -10.70
N GLU A 37 -8.72 -11.46 -9.42
CA GLU A 37 -7.76 -10.89 -8.46
C GLU A 37 -6.31 -11.20 -8.87
N ALA A 38 -6.02 -12.43 -9.31
CA ALA A 38 -4.70 -12.83 -9.77
C ALA A 38 -4.29 -12.15 -11.09
N LEU A 39 -5.23 -11.96 -12.02
CA LEU A 39 -5.02 -11.26 -13.29
C LEU A 39 -4.99 -9.74 -13.12
N ALA A 40 -5.69 -9.19 -12.13
CA ALA A 40 -5.66 -7.77 -11.78
C ALA A 40 -4.37 -7.39 -11.05
N ALA A 41 -3.76 -8.28 -10.25
CA ALA A 41 -2.63 -7.94 -9.39
C ALA A 41 -1.42 -7.26 -10.09
N PRO A 42 -0.97 -7.65 -11.32
CA PRO A 42 0.06 -6.90 -12.04
C PRO A 42 -0.42 -5.52 -12.53
N ALA A 43 -1.68 -5.43 -12.97
CA ALA A 43 -2.31 -4.19 -13.44
C ALA A 43 -2.61 -3.22 -12.28
N GLU A 44 -2.86 -3.75 -11.08
CA GLU A 44 -3.18 -2.99 -9.87
C GLU A 44 -1.94 -2.32 -9.29
N ALA A 45 -0.78 -2.99 -9.29
CA ALA A 45 0.49 -2.38 -8.86
C ALA A 45 0.90 -1.20 -9.74
N ALA A 46 0.82 -1.37 -11.07
CA ALA A 46 1.09 -0.29 -12.02
C ALA A 46 0.09 0.85 -11.84
N ALA A 47 -1.21 0.55 -11.73
CA ALA A 47 -2.23 1.56 -11.49
C ALA A 47 -2.01 2.39 -10.22
N VAL A 48 -1.52 1.78 -9.13
CA VAL A 48 -1.16 2.52 -7.90
C VAL A 48 -0.01 3.48 -8.17
N ILE A 49 1.06 3.02 -8.83
CA ILE A 49 2.23 3.85 -9.14
C ILE A 49 1.86 4.98 -10.09
N ASP A 50 1.10 4.69 -11.14
CA ASP A 50 0.72 5.68 -12.14
C ASP A 50 -0.18 6.75 -11.53
N PHE A 51 -1.19 6.34 -10.74
CA PHE A 51 -2.02 7.28 -9.98
C PHE A 51 -1.20 8.17 -9.05
N TRP A 52 -0.26 7.56 -8.32
CA TRP A 52 0.59 8.30 -7.38
C TRP A 52 1.52 9.27 -8.12
N ARG A 53 2.12 8.84 -9.22
CA ARG A 53 3.00 9.67 -10.05
C ARG A 53 2.25 10.85 -10.67
N GLU A 54 1.05 10.61 -11.20
CA GLU A 54 0.19 11.65 -11.78
C GLU A 54 -0.20 12.72 -10.75
N ALA A 55 -0.38 12.35 -9.49
CA ALA A 55 -0.69 13.29 -8.42
C ALA A 55 0.47 14.27 -8.14
N GLY A 56 1.70 13.77 -8.17
CA GLY A 56 2.92 14.54 -8.00
C GLY A 56 3.12 15.16 -6.61
N LEU A 57 4.27 15.82 -6.44
CA LEU A 57 4.76 16.37 -5.18
C LEU A 57 3.76 17.29 -4.47
N THR A 58 3.01 18.08 -5.24
CA THR A 58 2.03 19.04 -4.71
C THR A 58 0.87 18.36 -4.00
N ARG A 59 0.52 17.12 -4.37
CA ARG A 59 -0.57 16.36 -3.74
C ARG A 59 -0.10 15.34 -2.73
N TRP A 60 1.11 14.79 -2.87
CA TRP A 60 1.65 13.81 -1.91
C TRP A 60 1.67 14.33 -0.48
N PHE A 61 2.02 15.60 -0.30
CA PHE A 61 2.21 16.22 1.01
C PHE A 61 1.17 17.29 1.35
N ALA A 62 0.17 17.50 0.48
CA ALA A 62 -0.94 18.40 0.76
C ALA A 62 -2.14 17.66 1.37
N LYS A 63 -2.95 18.40 2.12
CA LYS A 63 -4.29 17.96 2.51
C LYS A 63 -5.26 18.37 1.40
N ASP A 64 -5.65 17.40 0.58
CA ASP A 64 -6.58 17.59 -0.53
C ASP A 64 -7.68 16.54 -0.42
N ALA A 65 -8.86 16.98 0.04
CA ALA A 65 -9.98 16.09 0.30
C ALA A 65 -10.54 15.43 -0.97
N GLU A 66 -10.36 16.03 -2.15
CA GLU A 66 -10.78 15.42 -3.41
C GLU A 66 -9.81 14.31 -3.81
N PHE A 67 -8.51 14.57 -3.73
CA PHE A 67 -7.49 13.56 -3.95
C PHE A 67 -7.62 12.40 -2.98
N ASP A 68 -7.82 12.67 -1.69
CA ASP A 68 -7.97 11.65 -0.65
C ASP A 68 -9.17 10.72 -0.93
N ARG A 69 -10.32 11.31 -1.36
CA ARG A 69 -11.50 10.51 -1.76
C ARG A 69 -11.21 9.67 -3.00
N ALA A 70 -10.64 10.25 -4.04
CA ALA A 70 -10.30 9.53 -5.26
C ALA A 70 -9.32 8.38 -4.99
N PHE A 71 -8.31 8.62 -4.15
CA PHE A 71 -7.32 7.61 -3.78
C PHE A 71 -7.99 6.47 -3.00
N ARG A 72 -8.84 6.80 -2.01
CA ARG A 72 -9.61 5.84 -1.24
C ARG A 72 -10.54 5.00 -2.11
N ASP A 73 -11.38 5.63 -2.91
CA ASP A 73 -12.40 4.96 -3.72
C ASP A 73 -11.77 3.98 -4.72
N ARG A 74 -10.60 4.34 -5.27
CA ARG A 74 -9.90 3.53 -6.26
C ARG A 74 -9.14 2.34 -5.66
N PHE A 75 -8.53 2.49 -4.48
CA PHE A 75 -7.58 1.49 -3.97
C PHE A 75 -7.90 0.92 -2.58
N LEU A 76 -9.08 1.19 -2.01
CA LEU A 76 -9.46 0.61 -0.71
C LEU A 76 -9.41 -0.93 -0.70
N THR A 77 -9.84 -1.58 -1.77
CA THR A 77 -9.77 -3.05 -1.90
C THR A 77 -8.32 -3.53 -1.89
N ALA A 78 -7.44 -2.86 -2.64
CA ALA A 78 -6.01 -3.16 -2.71
C ALA A 78 -5.33 -2.96 -1.35
N TYR A 79 -5.66 -1.86 -0.66
CA TYR A 79 -5.20 -1.58 0.69
C TYR A 79 -5.60 -2.69 1.67
N GLU A 80 -6.87 -3.11 1.65
CA GLU A 80 -7.33 -4.18 2.55
C GLU A 80 -6.67 -5.52 2.24
N ALA A 81 -6.41 -5.85 0.97
CA ALA A 81 -5.65 -7.03 0.58
C ALA A 81 -4.19 -6.95 1.05
N ALA A 82 -3.54 -5.79 0.88
CA ALA A 82 -2.19 -5.53 1.38
C ALA A 82 -2.11 -5.67 2.91
N ARG A 83 -3.09 -5.10 3.63
CA ARG A 83 -3.20 -5.17 5.09
C ARG A 83 -3.36 -6.59 5.61
N ARG A 84 -4.05 -7.46 4.85
CA ARG A 84 -4.17 -8.91 5.16
C ARG A 84 -2.95 -9.74 4.71
N GLY A 85 -1.94 -9.12 4.10
CA GLY A 85 -0.73 -9.79 3.62
C GLY A 85 -0.88 -10.53 2.28
N GLU A 86 -2.04 -10.44 1.63
CA GLU A 86 -2.34 -11.15 0.38
C GLU A 86 -1.46 -10.70 -0.79
N LEU A 87 -0.87 -9.50 -0.68
CA LEU A 87 0.00 -8.90 -1.67
C LEU A 87 1.50 -9.02 -1.33
N PHE A 88 1.91 -9.70 -0.26
CA PHE A 88 3.35 -9.75 0.13
C PHE A 88 4.26 -10.40 -0.92
N LYS A 89 3.74 -11.21 -1.83
CA LYS A 89 4.49 -11.68 -3.01
C LYS A 89 5.02 -10.53 -3.90
N TRP A 90 4.52 -9.31 -3.74
CA TRP A 90 4.95 -8.12 -4.47
C TRP A 90 6.35 -7.64 -4.04
N THR A 91 6.83 -8.01 -2.86
CA THR A 91 8.15 -7.60 -2.36
C THR A 91 9.31 -8.09 -3.24
N ALA A 92 9.10 -9.14 -4.03
CA ALA A 92 10.09 -9.70 -4.94
C ALA A 92 10.37 -8.85 -6.19
N SER A 93 9.59 -7.79 -6.45
CA SER A 93 9.77 -6.88 -7.59
C SER A 93 9.92 -5.44 -7.09
N PRO A 94 10.90 -4.67 -7.60
CA PRO A 94 11.08 -3.27 -7.20
C PRO A 94 9.82 -2.42 -7.35
N GLN A 95 9.16 -2.49 -8.51
CA GLN A 95 7.96 -1.73 -8.81
C GLN A 95 6.81 -2.18 -7.91
N LYS A 96 6.57 -3.49 -7.77
CA LYS A 96 5.45 -3.95 -6.95
C LYS A 96 5.68 -3.71 -5.46
N ALA A 97 6.92 -3.76 -4.99
CA ALA A 97 7.29 -3.36 -3.63
C ALA A 97 6.97 -1.87 -3.39
N LEU A 98 7.28 -0.98 -4.34
CA LEU A 98 6.88 0.42 -4.27
C LEU A 98 5.36 0.59 -4.19
N ALA A 99 4.60 -0.09 -5.05
CA ALA A 99 3.14 -0.04 -5.00
C ALA A 99 2.60 -0.50 -3.64
N LEU A 100 3.17 -1.58 -3.09
CA LEU A 100 2.81 -2.07 -1.77
C LEU A 100 3.14 -1.06 -0.66
N LEU A 101 4.26 -0.35 -0.76
CA LEU A 101 4.63 0.72 0.17
C LEU A 101 3.66 1.90 0.09
N ILE A 102 3.29 2.33 -1.12
CA ILE A 102 2.27 3.37 -1.31
C ILE A 102 0.94 2.95 -0.66
N LEU A 103 0.52 1.69 -0.83
CA LEU A 103 -0.69 1.17 -0.19
C LEU A 103 -0.56 1.09 1.33
N LEU A 104 0.56 0.65 1.89
CA LEU A 104 0.67 0.44 3.35
C LEU A 104 1.05 1.69 4.13
N ASP A 105 1.74 2.65 3.50
CA ASP A 105 2.30 3.84 4.16
C ASP A 105 1.56 5.11 3.74
N GLN A 106 1.40 5.37 2.44
CA GLN A 106 0.84 6.63 1.97
C GLN A 106 -0.70 6.62 1.99
N PHE A 107 -1.32 5.54 1.51
CA PHE A 107 -2.78 5.41 1.45
C PHE A 107 -3.47 5.67 2.80
N PRO A 108 -3.04 5.13 3.95
CA PRO A 108 -3.68 5.43 5.22
C PRO A 108 -3.62 6.91 5.62
N ARG A 109 -2.52 7.59 5.30
CA ARG A 109 -2.27 9.02 5.58
C ARG A 109 -3.15 9.95 4.76
N ASN A 110 -3.65 9.49 3.63
CA ASN A 110 -4.63 10.19 2.79
C ASN A 110 -6.07 9.74 3.10
N ALA A 111 -6.34 8.44 3.09
CA ALA A 111 -7.69 7.87 3.13
C ALA A 111 -8.32 7.86 4.53
N PHE A 112 -7.52 7.89 5.60
CA PHE A 112 -7.97 7.73 6.99
C PHE A 112 -7.50 8.85 7.93
N ARG A 113 -7.29 10.06 7.39
CA ARG A 113 -6.83 11.24 8.14
C ARG A 113 -7.61 11.44 9.43
N GLY A 114 -6.87 11.77 10.50
CA GLY A 114 -7.45 12.06 11.81
C GLY A 114 -8.03 10.84 12.54
N THR A 115 -7.78 9.62 12.06
CA THR A 115 -8.22 8.39 12.70
C THR A 115 -7.03 7.49 13.06
N PRO A 116 -7.15 6.59 14.05
CA PRO A 116 -6.09 5.63 14.39
C PRO A 116 -5.62 4.80 13.19
N ARG A 117 -6.54 4.51 12.26
CA ARG A 117 -6.30 3.70 11.06
C ARG A 117 -5.24 4.28 10.13
N MET A 118 -4.91 5.56 10.28
CA MET A 118 -3.78 6.19 9.60
C MET A 118 -2.43 5.52 9.91
N TYR A 119 -2.32 4.86 11.06
CA TYR A 119 -1.07 4.25 11.54
C TYR A 119 -1.13 2.71 11.63
N ASP A 120 -2.29 2.09 11.38
CA ASP A 120 -2.52 0.65 11.56
C ASP A 120 -1.53 -0.23 10.78
N THR A 121 -1.10 0.24 9.60
CA THR A 121 -0.22 -0.51 8.70
C THR A 121 1.24 -0.05 8.72
N ASP A 122 1.61 0.91 9.59
CA ASP A 122 3.00 1.39 9.73
C ASP A 122 3.98 0.23 9.99
N PRO A 123 3.70 -0.76 10.88
CA PRO A 123 4.61 -1.89 11.08
C PRO A 123 4.79 -2.77 9.83
N LEU A 124 3.73 -2.95 9.03
CA LEU A 124 3.80 -3.72 7.79
C LEU A 124 4.59 -2.96 6.72
N ALA A 125 4.33 -1.66 6.57
CA ALA A 125 5.07 -0.79 5.66
C ALA A 125 6.58 -0.80 5.98
N LEU A 126 6.94 -0.70 7.26
CA LEU A 126 8.33 -0.76 7.71
C LEU A 126 8.98 -2.12 7.39
N GLY A 127 8.27 -3.23 7.59
CA GLY A 127 8.75 -4.56 7.23
C GLY A 127 9.02 -4.71 5.73
N VAL A 128 8.10 -4.21 4.90
CA VAL A 128 8.27 -4.19 3.43
C VAL A 128 9.43 -3.29 3.02
N ALA A 129 9.57 -2.12 3.63
CA ALA A 129 10.63 -1.16 3.33
C ALA A 129 12.02 -1.74 3.63
N ARG A 130 12.18 -2.38 4.79
CA ARG A 130 13.40 -3.12 5.16
C ARG A 130 13.75 -4.17 4.12
N ALA A 131 12.80 -5.06 3.81
CA ALA A 131 13.03 -6.11 2.81
C ALA A 131 13.39 -5.56 1.43
N ALA A 132 12.75 -4.45 1.01
CA ALA A 132 13.04 -3.81 -0.26
C ALA A 132 14.45 -3.19 -0.29
N VAL A 133 14.85 -2.46 0.76
CA VAL A 133 16.18 -1.85 0.87
C VAL A 133 17.27 -2.93 0.96
N ASP A 134 17.06 -3.99 1.74
CA ASP A 134 18.02 -5.09 1.90
C ASP A 134 18.25 -5.84 0.57
N ALA A 135 17.21 -5.94 -0.27
CA ALA A 135 17.31 -6.52 -1.62
C ALA A 135 17.84 -5.53 -2.70
N GLY A 136 18.09 -4.27 -2.33
CA GLY A 136 18.47 -3.20 -3.25
C GLY A 136 17.36 -2.82 -4.24
N ASN A 137 16.10 -3.10 -3.90
CA ASN A 137 14.95 -2.78 -4.74
C ASN A 137 14.65 -1.27 -4.77
N ASP A 138 15.00 -0.55 -3.70
CA ASP A 138 14.97 0.92 -3.65
C ASP A 138 15.85 1.56 -4.73
N LEU A 139 16.97 0.93 -5.08
CA LEU A 139 17.89 1.41 -6.13
C LEU A 139 17.51 0.94 -7.55
N LYS A 140 16.68 -0.12 -7.66
CA LYS A 140 16.21 -0.70 -8.94
C LYS A 140 14.81 -0.25 -9.31
N GLY A 141 14.10 0.39 -8.38
CA GLY A 141 12.76 0.93 -8.56
C GLY A 141 12.77 2.24 -9.36
N PRO A 142 11.59 2.85 -9.55
CA PRO A 142 11.49 4.15 -10.21
C PRO A 142 12.25 5.24 -9.42
N PRO A 143 13.29 5.88 -10.01
CA PRO A 143 14.14 6.84 -9.28
C PRO A 143 13.37 8.06 -8.76
N ASP A 144 12.34 8.49 -9.50
CA ASP A 144 11.47 9.62 -9.15
C ASP A 144 10.60 9.36 -7.90
N LEU A 145 10.45 8.10 -7.50
CA LEU A 145 9.63 7.66 -6.38
C LEU A 145 10.46 6.97 -5.29
N GLN A 146 11.79 7.09 -5.35
CA GLN A 146 12.69 6.42 -4.41
C GLN A 146 12.42 6.79 -2.94
N LEU A 147 11.99 8.03 -2.68
CA LEU A 147 11.63 8.51 -1.34
C LEU A 147 10.63 7.60 -0.62
N PHE A 148 9.66 7.01 -1.34
CA PHE A 148 8.60 6.19 -0.75
C PHE A 148 9.09 4.84 -0.23
N PHE A 149 10.30 4.41 -0.59
CA PHE A 149 10.97 3.28 0.08
C PHE A 149 11.50 3.65 1.47
N TYR A 150 11.70 4.94 1.74
CA TYR A 150 12.39 5.40 2.95
C TYR A 150 11.43 6.01 3.98
N LEU A 151 10.30 6.56 3.55
CA LEU A 151 9.32 7.18 4.46
C LEU A 151 8.86 6.27 5.62
N PRO A 152 8.64 4.96 5.45
CA PRO A 152 8.24 4.09 6.56
C PRO A 152 9.24 4.07 7.73
N PHE A 153 10.54 4.25 7.46
CA PHE A 153 11.54 4.38 8.52
C PHE A 153 11.33 5.68 9.33
N GLY A 154 11.13 6.79 8.63
CA GLY A 154 10.83 8.10 9.24
C GLY A 154 9.49 8.15 9.96
N HIS A 155 8.57 7.24 9.65
CA HIS A 155 7.29 7.11 10.34
C HIS A 155 7.33 6.23 11.59
N SER A 156 8.39 5.44 11.81
CA SER A 156 8.55 4.59 12.99
C SER A 156 8.88 5.40 14.24
N GLU A 157 8.31 5.02 15.39
CA GLU A 157 8.64 5.60 16.69
C GLU A 157 9.81 4.86 17.39
N LYS A 158 10.75 4.30 16.62
CA LYS A 158 11.98 3.69 17.15
C LYS A 158 13.20 4.47 16.68
N LEU A 159 14.10 4.77 17.60
CA LEU A 159 15.31 5.56 17.30
C LEU A 159 16.17 4.93 16.18
N ALA A 160 16.39 3.61 16.23
CA ALA A 160 17.17 2.92 15.20
C ALA A 160 16.55 2.99 13.79
N ASP A 161 15.21 3.08 13.70
CA ASP A 161 14.54 3.31 12.41
C ASP A 161 14.77 4.74 11.91
N GLN A 162 14.78 5.71 12.82
CA GLN A 162 15.04 7.11 12.48
C GLN A 162 16.48 7.34 12.02
N GLU A 163 17.46 6.72 12.68
CA GLU A 163 18.86 6.73 12.24
C GLU A 163 18.98 6.18 10.80
N ARG A 164 18.30 5.06 10.52
CA ARG A 164 18.24 4.48 9.17
C ARG A 164 17.53 5.41 8.18
N SER A 165 16.46 6.08 8.60
CA SER A 165 15.75 7.07 7.79
C SER A 165 16.67 8.22 7.38
N VAL A 166 17.49 8.74 8.30
CA VAL A 166 18.44 9.82 8.01
C VAL A 166 19.52 9.36 7.03
N GLU A 167 20.08 8.16 7.21
CA GLU A 167 21.05 7.58 6.29
C GLU A 167 20.49 7.45 4.87
N LEU A 168 19.30 6.86 4.73
CA LEU A 168 18.65 6.65 3.44
C LEU A 168 18.26 7.96 2.77
N ALA A 169 17.71 8.92 3.53
CA ALA A 169 17.38 10.25 3.03
C ALA A 169 18.62 11.04 2.59
N GLY A 170 19.79 10.78 3.20
CA GLY A 170 21.07 11.35 2.77
C GLY A 170 21.43 11.03 1.32
N ARG A 171 20.96 9.90 0.78
CA ARG A 171 21.14 9.53 -0.64
C ARG A 171 20.32 10.40 -1.59
N LEU A 172 19.21 10.95 -1.11
CA LEU A 172 18.30 11.80 -1.89
C LEU A 172 18.66 13.29 -1.83
N GLY A 173 19.36 13.72 -0.78
CA GLY A 173 19.64 15.13 -0.53
C GLY A 173 18.41 15.90 -0.02
N GLU A 174 18.43 17.22 -0.20
CA GLU A 174 17.36 18.10 0.28
C GLU A 174 16.14 18.11 -0.66
N PRO A 175 14.91 18.26 -0.14
CA PRO A 175 14.55 18.47 1.27
C PRO A 175 14.40 17.18 2.09
N SER A 176 14.65 16.00 1.51
CA SER A 176 14.42 14.71 2.18
C SER A 176 15.27 14.55 3.43
N LEU A 177 16.55 14.96 3.37
CA LEU A 177 17.48 14.85 4.49
C LEU A 177 17.06 15.71 5.69
N SER A 178 16.74 17.00 5.47
CA SER A 178 16.27 17.87 6.55
C SER A 178 14.96 17.38 7.18
N ASN A 179 14.03 16.86 6.37
CA ASN A 179 12.80 16.25 6.87
C ASN A 179 13.07 15.00 7.73
N ALA A 180 13.96 14.10 7.29
CA ALA A 180 14.31 12.91 8.06
C ALA A 180 14.99 13.28 9.39
N LYS A 181 15.89 14.26 9.40
CA LYS A 181 16.52 14.77 10.63
C LYS A 181 15.48 15.34 11.61
N ARG A 182 14.50 16.09 11.12
CA ARG A 182 13.41 16.60 11.96
C ARG A 182 12.62 15.48 12.63
N HIS A 183 12.31 14.40 11.90
CA HIS A 183 11.62 13.23 12.48
C HIS A 183 12.49 12.54 13.52
N HIS A 184 13.77 12.35 13.20
CA HIS A 184 14.76 11.78 14.12
C HIS A 184 14.81 12.56 15.44
N ASP A 185 14.93 13.89 15.39
CA ASP A 185 15.10 14.72 16.58
C ASP A 185 13.88 14.65 17.51
N ILE A 186 12.68 14.53 16.93
CA ILE A 186 11.44 14.34 17.70
C ILE A 186 11.47 13.00 18.43
N ILE A 187 11.81 11.92 17.73
CA ILE A 187 11.89 10.58 18.34
C ILE A 187 13.04 10.47 19.34
N HIS A 188 14.18 11.08 19.06
CA HIS A 188 15.29 11.14 20.01
C HIS A 188 14.88 11.86 21.31
N ARG A 189 14.11 12.96 21.19
CA ARG A 189 13.66 13.74 22.35
C ARG A 189 12.54 13.07 23.13
N PHE A 190 11.51 12.55 22.46
CA PHE A 190 10.27 12.11 23.11
C PHE A 190 10.06 10.59 23.09
N GLY A 191 10.86 9.84 22.33
CA GLY A 191 10.67 8.41 22.08
C GLY A 191 9.44 8.08 21.22
N ARG A 192 8.69 9.08 20.77
CA ARG A 192 7.44 8.97 20.01
C ARG A 192 7.11 10.30 19.33
N PHE A 193 6.09 10.33 18.48
CA PHE A 193 5.56 11.54 17.87
C PHE A 193 4.41 12.13 18.69
N PRO A 194 4.59 13.30 19.35
CA PRO A 194 3.56 13.89 20.21
C PRO A 194 2.22 14.17 19.50
N HIS A 195 2.25 14.60 18.23
CA HIS A 195 1.04 14.89 17.46
C HIS A 195 0.13 13.65 17.27
N ARG A 196 0.66 12.42 17.43
CA ARG A 196 -0.13 11.19 17.35
C ARG A 196 -0.83 10.85 18.66
N ASN A 197 -0.48 11.49 19.78
CA ASN A 197 -0.93 11.09 21.11
C ASN A 197 -2.45 11.05 21.22
N VAL A 198 -3.15 12.11 20.81
CA VAL A 198 -4.62 12.17 20.87
C VAL A 198 -5.26 11.09 19.99
N ILE A 199 -4.76 10.93 18.76
CA ILE A 199 -5.30 9.94 17.82
C ILE A 199 -5.10 8.51 18.33
N LEU A 200 -3.97 8.24 19.01
CA LEU A 200 -3.62 6.93 19.54
C LEU A 200 -4.09 6.72 21.00
N GLY A 201 -4.85 7.64 21.58
CA GLY A 201 -5.35 7.54 22.96
C GLY A 201 -4.24 7.56 24.03
N ARG A 202 -3.08 8.17 23.73
CA ARG A 202 -1.96 8.33 24.67
C ARG A 202 -2.12 9.62 25.47
N MET A 203 -1.73 9.59 26.74
CA MET A 203 -1.62 10.82 27.53
C MET A 203 -0.49 11.69 27.00
N MET A 204 -0.76 12.99 26.89
CA MET A 204 0.21 14.03 26.55
C MET A 204 0.98 14.46 27.80
N THR A 205 2.31 14.54 27.74
CA THR A 205 3.09 15.19 28.81
C THR A 205 3.09 16.71 28.63
N GLU A 206 3.43 17.47 29.68
CA GLU A 206 3.54 18.92 29.55
C GLU A 206 4.61 19.35 28.54
N GLU A 207 5.73 18.62 28.46
CA GLU A 207 6.79 18.95 27.52
C GLU A 207 6.35 18.71 26.07
N GLU A 208 5.64 17.61 25.84
CA GLU A 208 5.06 17.30 24.54
C GLU A 208 4.01 18.33 24.12
N GLN A 209 3.16 18.78 25.06
CA GLN A 209 2.17 19.83 24.80
C GLN A 209 2.85 21.16 24.44
N ARG A 210 3.83 21.61 25.23
CA ARG A 210 4.61 22.82 24.92
C ARG A 210 5.27 22.75 23.54
N PHE A 211 5.86 21.60 23.19
CA PHE A 211 6.45 21.40 21.88
C PHE A 211 5.43 21.59 20.74
N LEU A 212 4.20 21.09 20.89
CA LEU A 212 3.15 21.28 19.88
C LEU A 212 2.66 22.74 19.84
N ASP A 213 2.47 23.38 21.00
CA ASP A 213 1.99 24.76 21.12
C ASP A 213 2.96 25.77 20.48
N GLU A 214 4.27 25.48 20.52
CA GLU A 214 5.33 26.29 19.91
C GLU A 214 5.48 26.09 18.38
N GLY A 215 4.54 25.40 17.73
CA GLY A 215 4.59 25.11 16.30
C GLY A 215 5.42 23.88 15.95
N GLY A 216 5.47 22.91 16.88
CA GLY A 216 6.05 21.59 16.67
C GLY A 216 5.48 20.88 15.44
N PHE A 217 6.10 19.76 15.08
CA PHE A 217 5.72 19.01 13.88
C PHE A 217 4.28 18.47 13.94
N ALA A 218 3.46 18.83 12.95
CA ALA A 218 2.02 18.58 12.95
C ALA A 218 1.56 17.29 12.23
N GLY A 219 2.48 16.54 11.61
CA GLY A 219 2.13 15.35 10.82
C GLY A 219 1.63 15.69 9.43
#